data_AF-A0A9W8CZN6-F1
#
_entry.id   AF-A0A9W8CZN6-F1
#
_cell.length_a   1.000
_cell.length_b   1.000
_cell.length_c   1.000
_cell.angle_alpha   90.00
_cell.angle_beta   90.00
_cell.angle_gamma   90.00
#
_symmetry.space_group_name_H-M   'P 1'
#
loop_
_entity.id
_entity.type
_entity.pdbx_description
1 polymer ?
#
loop_
_entity_poly.entity_id
_entity_poly.type
_entity_poly.pdbx_seq_one_letter_code
_entity_poly.pdbx_strand_id
1 'polypeptide(L)'
;MVRAGLSAQADALQCAHRRWMRTTQWRAMHHRQILDLCQRHHPAASQTIRLLKRWLSRHMLLGQSVGVPDETAELLAARVFTDPWNGLAAPGSAYAGFVRCLQLLAEWRWTEDMCVVDFAAAGNADSEDSARVASARRVWTTTDGLSADAYATLQAAFDAAIQRKDVRGALRIVTAEDPNAEWWGTVSPVLTRRLQSLARASLQTITDCISLGSDSTLPQVFTAPLTDYDFVIKLDKDVVCRQYEQPPASAFTSDGVQSAESAPRKEVFKNLLPSMQHTSQVNVKQHANVFGQSDLVGFDPVALFVRDLVGVYRDSILFFNDVHGGRCIA
;
A
#
# COMPACT_ATOMS: atom_id res chain seq x y z
N MET A 1 -34.36 -19.24 -11.70
CA MET A 1 -34.30 -17.82 -11.24
C MET A 1 -34.19 -17.69 -9.73
N VAL A 2 -35.07 -18.28 -8.91
CA VAL A 2 -35.04 -18.12 -7.44
C VAL A 2 -33.72 -18.56 -6.79
N ARG A 3 -33.14 -19.72 -7.18
CA ARG A 3 -31.85 -20.19 -6.65
C ARG A 3 -30.66 -19.28 -6.98
N ALA A 4 -30.66 -18.65 -8.16
CA ALA A 4 -29.59 -17.73 -8.57
C ALA A 4 -29.69 -16.37 -7.85
N GLY A 5 -30.91 -15.91 -7.55
CA GLY A 5 -31.11 -14.74 -6.70
C GLY A 5 -30.66 -14.97 -5.26
N LEU A 6 -30.92 -16.16 -4.71
CA LEU A 6 -30.49 -16.55 -3.37
C LEU A 6 -28.96 -16.68 -3.25
N SER A 7 -28.27 -17.21 -4.26
CA SER A 7 -26.80 -17.27 -4.24
C SER A 7 -26.17 -15.87 -4.32
N ALA A 8 -26.71 -14.99 -5.16
CA ALA A 8 -26.21 -13.61 -5.26
C ALA A 8 -26.40 -12.81 -3.97
N GLN A 9 -27.53 -13.00 -3.28
CA GLN A 9 -27.78 -12.38 -1.97
C GLN A 9 -26.84 -12.95 -0.90
N ALA A 10 -26.61 -14.26 -0.90
CA ALA A 10 -25.67 -14.89 0.03
C ALA A 10 -24.24 -14.37 -0.18
N ASP A 11 -23.77 -14.25 -1.42
CA ASP A 11 -22.46 -13.70 -1.76
C ASP A 11 -22.34 -12.22 -1.34
N ALA A 12 -23.39 -11.43 -1.54
CA ALA A 12 -23.43 -10.03 -1.12
C ALA A 12 -23.37 -9.90 0.41
N LEU A 13 -24.10 -10.74 1.15
CA LEU A 13 -24.07 -10.77 2.61
C LEU A 13 -22.69 -11.21 3.13
N GLN A 14 -22.07 -12.21 2.52
CA GLN A 14 -20.71 -12.63 2.87
C GLN A 14 -19.70 -11.49 2.62
N CYS A 15 -19.79 -10.80 1.49
CA CYS A 15 -18.95 -9.63 1.21
C CYS A 15 -19.15 -8.52 2.25
N ALA A 16 -20.40 -8.22 2.61
CA ALA A 16 -20.73 -7.20 3.61
C ALA A 16 -20.21 -7.59 5.01
N HIS A 17 -20.36 -8.86 5.40
CA HIS A 17 -19.86 -9.38 6.66
C HIS A 17 -18.34 -9.31 6.74
N ARG A 18 -17.61 -9.73 5.68
CA ARG A 18 -16.15 -9.60 5.61
C ARG A 18 -15.70 -8.13 5.73
N ARG A 19 -16.39 -7.22 5.05
CA ARG A 19 -16.11 -5.78 5.16
C ARG A 19 -16.29 -5.27 6.58
N TRP A 20 -17.37 -5.69 7.25
CA TRP A 20 -17.62 -5.34 8.64
C TRP A 20 -16.51 -5.87 9.57
N MET A 21 -16.23 -7.18 9.51
CA MET A 21 -15.18 -7.83 10.31
C MET A 21 -13.81 -7.17 10.13
N ARG A 22 -13.46 -6.86 8.88
CA ARG A 22 -12.23 -6.14 8.55
C ARG A 22 -12.16 -4.80 9.28
N THR A 23 -13.24 -4.02 9.25
CA THR A 23 -13.25 -2.69 9.85
C THR A 23 -13.28 -2.70 11.37
N THR A 24 -14.01 -3.63 11.99
CA THR A 24 -14.27 -3.62 13.44
C THR A 24 -13.27 -4.43 14.24
N GLN A 25 -12.81 -5.57 13.70
CA GLN A 25 -11.97 -6.52 14.44
C GLN A 25 -10.54 -6.54 13.89
N TRP A 26 -10.36 -6.88 12.61
CA TRP A 26 -9.04 -7.19 12.07
C TRP A 26 -8.13 -5.96 11.99
N ARG A 27 -8.68 -4.77 11.67
CA ARG A 27 -7.88 -3.53 11.64
C ARG A 27 -7.24 -3.18 12.97
N ALA A 28 -7.93 -3.39 14.09
CA ALA A 28 -7.38 -3.08 15.40
C ALA A 28 -6.20 -4.03 15.74
N MET A 29 -6.35 -5.31 15.42
CA MET A 29 -5.29 -6.32 15.59
C MET A 29 -4.08 -6.02 14.72
N HIS A 30 -4.30 -5.81 13.42
CA HIS A 30 -3.26 -5.46 12.45
C HIS A 30 -2.50 -4.18 12.83
N HIS A 31 -3.22 -3.14 13.25
CA HIS A 31 -2.59 -1.90 13.71
C HIS A 31 -1.62 -2.15 14.88
N ARG A 32 -2.02 -2.97 15.86
CA ARG A 32 -1.17 -3.33 16.99
C ARG A 32 0.08 -4.09 16.55
N GLN A 33 -0.06 -5.05 15.63
CA GLN A 33 1.08 -5.85 15.10
C GLN A 33 2.09 -4.97 14.35
N ILE A 34 1.61 -4.10 13.46
CA ILE A 34 2.48 -3.18 12.72
C ILE A 34 3.15 -2.17 13.64
N LEU A 35 2.42 -1.66 14.64
CA LEU A 35 2.99 -0.76 15.64
C LEU A 35 4.12 -1.44 16.42
N ASP A 36 3.91 -2.69 16.85
CA ASP A 36 4.90 -3.48 17.55
C ASP A 36 6.17 -3.70 16.71
N LEU A 37 5.98 -4.12 15.45
CA LEU A 37 7.06 -4.27 14.48
C LEU A 37 7.88 -2.98 14.33
N CYS A 38 7.21 -1.83 14.21
CA CYS A 38 7.88 -0.55 13.97
C CYS A 38 8.58 0.00 15.22
N GLN A 39 8.01 -0.19 16.41
CA GLN A 39 8.52 0.43 17.64
C GLN A 39 9.53 -0.46 18.37
N ARG A 40 9.27 -1.77 18.45
CA ARG A 40 10.08 -2.69 19.26
C ARG A 40 11.19 -3.37 18.47
N HIS A 41 10.93 -3.72 17.21
CA HIS A 41 11.86 -4.55 16.42
C HIS A 41 12.62 -3.75 15.35
N HIS A 42 11.91 -2.97 14.53
CA HIS A 42 12.50 -2.33 13.34
C HIS A 42 12.02 -0.89 13.14
N PRO A 43 12.75 0.11 13.68
CA PRO A 43 12.42 1.53 13.52
C PRO A 43 12.29 1.99 12.06
N ALA A 44 13.10 1.41 11.17
CA ALA A 44 13.10 1.70 9.73
C ALA A 44 11.86 1.20 8.98
N ALA A 45 11.07 0.28 9.57
CA ALA A 45 9.86 -0.27 8.95
C ALA A 45 8.81 0.82 8.69
N SER A 46 8.64 1.75 9.63
CA SER A 46 7.68 2.85 9.51
C SER A 46 7.90 3.71 8.26
N GLN A 47 9.15 4.09 8.00
CA GLN A 47 9.53 4.89 6.84
C GLN A 47 9.48 4.05 5.55
N THR A 48 9.82 2.77 5.61
CA THR A 48 9.71 1.83 4.48
C THR A 48 8.26 1.69 4.01
N ILE A 49 7.32 1.47 4.94
CA ILE A 49 5.89 1.41 4.67
C ILE A 49 5.41 2.69 3.99
N ARG A 50 5.84 3.86 4.50
CA ARG A 50 5.47 5.16 3.91
C ARG A 50 6.00 5.31 2.49
N LEU A 51 7.24 4.91 2.21
CA LEU A 51 7.81 4.93 0.86
C LEU A 51 7.07 3.98 -0.08
N LEU A 52 6.76 2.76 0.37
CA LEU A 52 6.04 1.77 -0.43
C LEU A 52 4.61 2.25 -0.75
N LYS A 53 3.86 2.72 0.25
CA LYS A 53 2.52 3.30 0.02
C LYS A 53 2.58 4.50 -0.91
N ARG A 54 3.59 5.35 -0.76
CA ARG A 54 3.79 6.50 -1.64
C ARG A 54 4.05 6.07 -3.08
N TRP A 55 4.91 5.08 -3.28
CA TRP A 55 5.18 4.51 -4.59
C TRP A 55 3.91 3.91 -5.21
N LEU A 56 3.16 3.10 -4.46
CA LEU A 56 1.87 2.54 -4.91
C LEU A 56 0.87 3.64 -5.29
N SER A 57 0.76 4.69 -4.47
CA SER A 57 -0.16 5.81 -4.73
C SER A 57 0.23 6.58 -5.98
N ARG A 58 1.53 6.83 -6.17
CA ARG A 58 2.04 7.51 -7.38
C ARG A 58 1.79 6.73 -8.65
N HIS A 59 1.84 5.40 -8.56
CA HIS A 59 1.46 4.48 -9.64
C HIS A 59 -0.06 4.25 -9.77
N MET A 60 -0.87 4.95 -8.96
CA MET A 60 -2.34 4.84 -8.91
C MET A 60 -2.82 3.42 -8.57
N LEU A 61 -2.01 2.66 -7.83
CA LEU A 61 -2.29 1.29 -7.43
C LEU A 61 -2.78 1.17 -5.98
N LEU A 62 -2.66 2.22 -5.17
CA LEU A 62 -3.11 2.22 -3.78
C LEU A 62 -4.62 2.49 -3.71
N GLY A 63 -5.41 1.55 -3.16
CA GLY A 63 -6.86 1.71 -3.07
C GLY A 63 -7.57 0.53 -2.42
N GLN A 64 -8.68 0.82 -1.72
CA GLN A 64 -9.48 -0.22 -1.05
C GLN A 64 -10.53 -0.89 -1.96
N SER A 65 -11.08 -0.15 -2.93
CA SER A 65 -12.07 -0.66 -3.89
C SER A 65 -11.42 -1.25 -5.13
N VAL A 66 -10.44 -0.55 -5.68
CA VAL A 66 -9.67 -0.90 -6.87
C VAL A 66 -8.21 -0.62 -6.53
N GLY A 67 -7.40 -1.66 -6.37
CA GLY A 67 -5.99 -1.51 -5.99
C GLY A 67 -5.52 -2.46 -4.90
N VAL A 68 -4.33 -2.15 -4.39
CA VAL A 68 -3.70 -2.75 -3.22
C VAL A 68 -4.19 -1.97 -1.99
N PRO A 69 -4.82 -2.63 -1.01
CA PRO A 69 -5.20 -1.97 0.23
C PRO A 69 -4.00 -1.58 1.10
N ASP A 70 -4.20 -0.59 1.95
CA ASP A 70 -3.21 -0.11 2.92
C ASP A 70 -2.59 -1.23 3.76
N GLU A 71 -3.44 -2.10 4.30
CA GLU A 71 -3.04 -3.17 5.19
C GLU A 71 -2.20 -4.22 4.45
N THR A 72 -2.54 -4.48 3.18
CA THR A 72 -1.77 -5.34 2.30
C THR A 72 -0.39 -4.75 1.98
N ALA A 73 -0.31 -3.44 1.71
CA ALA A 73 0.98 -2.76 1.51
C ALA A 73 1.85 -2.80 2.78
N GLU A 74 1.23 -2.66 3.95
CA GLU A 74 1.91 -2.79 5.25
C GLU A 74 2.46 -4.21 5.48
N LEU A 75 1.68 -5.25 5.16
CA LEU A 75 2.13 -6.63 5.27
C LEU A 75 3.28 -6.96 4.31
N LEU A 76 3.26 -6.42 3.10
CA LEU A 76 4.36 -6.58 2.14
C LEU A 76 5.66 -5.95 2.63
N ALA A 77 5.56 -4.76 3.22
CA ALA A 77 6.71 -4.14 3.86
C ALA A 77 7.16 -4.95 5.08
N ALA A 78 6.23 -5.39 5.93
CA ALA A 78 6.51 -6.19 7.11
C ALA A 78 7.29 -7.47 6.76
N ARG A 79 6.91 -8.14 5.67
CA ARG A 79 7.57 -9.37 5.19
C ARG A 79 9.08 -9.23 5.05
N VAL A 80 9.54 -8.08 4.57
CA VAL A 80 10.95 -7.79 4.32
C VAL A 80 11.77 -7.69 5.61
N PHE A 81 11.10 -7.34 6.71
CA PHE A 81 11.69 -7.25 8.05
C PHE A 81 11.57 -8.56 8.82
N THR A 82 10.45 -9.27 8.71
CA THR A 82 10.17 -10.50 9.47
C THR A 82 10.94 -11.72 8.95
N ASP A 83 11.19 -11.80 7.65
CA ASP A 83 11.99 -12.87 7.08
C ASP A 83 12.99 -12.28 6.06
N PRO A 84 14.23 -12.05 6.50
CA PRO A 84 15.27 -11.44 5.70
C PRO A 84 15.61 -12.28 4.45
N TRP A 85 15.07 -11.83 3.33
CA TRP A 85 15.27 -12.37 1.99
C TRP A 85 16.73 -12.73 1.68
N ASN A 86 16.96 -13.92 1.09
CA ASN A 86 18.27 -14.41 0.65
C ASN A 86 19.36 -14.49 1.73
N GLY A 87 18.98 -14.63 3.01
CA GLY A 87 19.93 -14.72 4.12
C GLY A 87 20.63 -13.39 4.46
N LEU A 88 20.09 -12.26 3.97
CA LEU A 88 20.54 -10.94 4.37
C LEU A 88 20.09 -10.63 5.81
N ALA A 89 20.66 -9.65 6.50
CA ALA A 89 20.07 -9.14 7.75
C ALA A 89 18.84 -8.26 7.46
N ALA A 90 17.97 -8.03 8.44
CA ALA A 90 16.83 -7.11 8.30
C ALA A 90 17.30 -5.69 7.85
N PRO A 91 16.51 -4.95 7.05
CA PRO A 91 16.93 -3.65 6.55
C PRO A 91 17.20 -2.63 7.66
N GLY A 92 18.40 -2.06 7.68
CA GLY A 92 18.76 -0.99 8.63
C GLY A 92 18.28 0.41 8.24
N SER A 93 17.81 0.60 6.99
CA SER A 93 17.37 1.89 6.48
C SER A 93 16.07 1.78 5.67
N ALA A 94 15.33 2.88 5.61
CA ALA A 94 14.06 2.95 4.86
C ALA A 94 14.25 2.68 3.37
N TYR A 95 15.34 3.18 2.79
CA TYR A 95 15.67 2.97 1.38
C TYR A 95 15.99 1.50 1.10
N ALA A 96 16.80 0.85 1.94
CA ALA A 96 17.10 -0.57 1.79
C ALA A 96 15.82 -1.43 1.93
N GLY A 97 14.95 -1.10 2.88
CA GLY A 97 13.65 -1.75 3.03
C GLY A 97 12.77 -1.58 1.78
N PHE A 98 12.72 -0.37 1.23
CA PHE A 98 11.93 -0.06 0.03
C PHE A 98 12.43 -0.83 -1.20
N VAL A 99 13.75 -0.84 -1.45
CA VAL A 99 14.34 -1.60 -2.57
C VAL A 99 14.03 -3.09 -2.44
N ARG A 100 14.12 -3.66 -1.24
CA ARG A 100 13.76 -5.06 -1.00
C ARG A 100 12.27 -5.34 -1.18
N CYS A 101 11.39 -4.39 -0.86
CA CYS A 101 9.95 -4.52 -1.19
C CYS A 101 9.75 -4.60 -2.71
N LEU A 102 10.47 -3.79 -3.49
CA LEU A 102 10.42 -3.84 -4.95
C LEU A 102 10.97 -5.17 -5.49
N GLN A 103 12.06 -5.69 -4.93
CA GLN A 103 12.61 -7.01 -5.28
C GLN A 103 11.60 -8.12 -5.03
N LEU A 104 10.98 -8.13 -3.83
CA LEU A 104 9.91 -9.05 -3.48
C LEU A 104 8.80 -9.03 -4.53
N LEU A 105 8.30 -7.84 -4.90
CA LEU A 105 7.23 -7.69 -5.90
C LEU A 105 7.66 -8.09 -7.32
N ALA A 106 8.92 -7.86 -7.69
CA ALA A 106 9.46 -8.19 -9.01
C ALA A 106 9.61 -9.71 -9.21
N GLU A 107 10.00 -10.43 -8.16
CA GLU A 107 10.30 -11.86 -8.18
C GLU A 107 9.09 -12.73 -7.82
N TRP A 108 8.03 -12.15 -7.24
CA TRP A 108 6.86 -12.92 -6.80
C TRP A 108 6.11 -13.62 -7.94
N ARG A 109 5.96 -14.94 -7.81
CA ARG A 109 5.11 -15.78 -8.62
C ARG A 109 3.73 -15.92 -7.97
N TRP A 110 2.89 -14.92 -8.21
CA TRP A 110 1.54 -14.78 -7.69
C TRP A 110 0.66 -16.04 -7.68
N THR A 111 0.80 -16.91 -8.69
CA THR A 111 -0.03 -18.11 -8.85
C THR A 111 0.46 -19.32 -8.07
N GLU A 112 1.73 -19.34 -7.69
CA GLU A 112 2.41 -20.52 -7.14
C GLU A 112 2.86 -20.32 -5.71
N ASP A 113 3.21 -19.09 -5.33
CA ASP A 113 3.81 -18.79 -4.05
C ASP A 113 2.85 -17.98 -3.17
N MET A 114 2.64 -18.45 -1.94
CA MET A 114 1.99 -17.65 -0.89
C MET A 114 3.03 -16.77 -0.19
N CYS A 115 2.64 -15.58 0.26
CA CYS A 115 3.49 -14.76 1.13
C CYS A 115 3.08 -14.96 2.58
N VAL A 116 3.91 -15.66 3.37
CA VAL A 116 3.69 -15.79 4.82
C VAL A 116 4.38 -14.66 5.55
N VAL A 117 3.64 -13.93 6.39
CA VAL A 117 4.16 -12.89 7.28
C VAL A 117 4.01 -13.36 8.72
N ASP A 118 5.15 -13.52 9.40
CA ASP A 118 5.21 -13.98 10.78
C ASP A 118 5.71 -12.83 11.67
N PHE A 119 4.79 -12.21 12.40
CA PHE A 119 5.13 -11.15 13.34
C PHE A 119 5.86 -11.65 14.59
N ALA A 120 5.74 -12.93 14.94
CA ALA A 120 6.44 -13.49 16.11
C ALA A 120 7.93 -13.67 15.84
N ALA A 121 8.30 -13.98 14.58
CA ALA A 121 9.70 -14.13 14.17
C ALA A 121 10.53 -12.84 14.37
N ALA A 122 9.91 -11.66 14.27
CA ALA A 122 10.60 -10.37 14.43
C ALA A 122 11.21 -10.18 15.84
N GLY A 123 10.69 -10.87 16.86
CA GLY A 123 11.21 -10.82 18.23
C GLY A 123 12.37 -11.77 18.53
N ASN A 124 12.60 -12.78 17.69
CA ASN A 124 13.59 -13.83 17.93
C ASN A 124 14.87 -13.65 17.09
N ALA A 125 15.02 -12.53 16.38
CA ALA A 125 16.13 -12.29 15.45
C ALA A 125 17.52 -12.18 16.12
N ASP A 126 17.58 -12.13 17.46
CA ASP A 126 18.83 -12.00 18.24
C ASP A 126 19.52 -13.34 18.54
N SER A 127 18.94 -14.50 18.18
CA SER A 127 19.61 -15.80 18.36
C SER A 127 20.51 -16.15 17.17
N GLU A 128 21.80 -16.39 17.43
CA GLU A 128 22.83 -16.76 16.43
C GLU A 128 22.48 -17.99 15.56
N ASP A 129 21.52 -18.82 15.98
CA ASP A 129 21.06 -20.00 15.27
C ASP A 129 20.21 -19.69 14.01
N SER A 130 19.62 -18.48 13.90
CA SER A 130 18.76 -18.09 12.77
C SER A 130 19.54 -17.90 11.46
N ALA A 131 20.84 -17.59 11.52
CA ALA A 131 21.66 -17.34 10.35
C ALA A 131 22.05 -18.61 9.58
N ARG A 132 22.07 -19.78 10.23
CA ARG A 132 22.52 -21.05 9.62
C ARG A 132 21.42 -21.80 8.84
N VAL A 133 20.15 -21.51 9.11
CA VAL A 133 18.99 -22.17 8.48
C VAL A 133 18.49 -21.43 7.23
N ALA A 134 18.94 -20.20 7.01
CA ALA A 134 18.48 -19.32 5.92
C ALA A 134 18.92 -19.75 4.50
N SER A 135 19.99 -20.54 4.36
CA SER A 135 20.59 -20.87 3.05
C SER A 135 19.86 -21.97 2.27
N ALA A 136 18.93 -22.71 2.90
CA ALA A 136 18.17 -23.80 2.28
C ALA A 136 16.67 -23.52 2.12
N ARG A 137 16.17 -22.38 2.61
CA ARG A 137 14.74 -22.03 2.57
C ARG A 137 14.38 -21.39 1.23
N ARG A 138 13.35 -21.92 0.58
CA ARG A 138 12.69 -21.19 -0.51
C ARG A 138 12.15 -19.91 0.09
N VAL A 139 12.73 -18.78 -0.30
CA VAL A 139 12.15 -17.45 -0.62
C VAL A 139 10.78 -17.05 0.00
N TRP A 140 9.82 -17.96 0.11
CA TRP A 140 8.45 -17.76 0.59
C TRP A 140 8.08 -18.58 1.86
N THR A 141 9.01 -19.33 2.45
CA THR A 141 8.80 -20.18 3.63
C THR A 141 9.41 -19.54 4.90
N THR A 142 8.58 -19.01 5.80
CA THR A 142 9.01 -18.57 7.15
C THR A 142 8.75 -19.70 8.15
N THR A 143 9.75 -20.07 8.96
CA THR A 143 9.70 -21.18 9.93
C THR A 143 10.40 -20.86 11.26
N ASP A 144 10.67 -19.60 11.60
CA ASP A 144 11.32 -19.27 12.89
C ASP A 144 10.29 -19.07 14.02
N GLY A 145 9.11 -18.51 13.73
CA GLY A 145 7.99 -18.41 14.68
C GLY A 145 6.85 -19.41 14.41
N LEU A 146 6.60 -19.76 13.13
CA LEU A 146 5.66 -20.81 12.74
C LEU A 146 6.30 -22.20 12.80
N SER A 147 5.65 -23.15 13.50
CA SER A 147 6.10 -24.55 13.49
C SER A 147 6.06 -25.12 12.06
N ALA A 148 7.00 -26.01 11.75
CA ALA A 148 7.07 -26.66 10.44
C ALA A 148 5.74 -27.35 10.07
N ASP A 149 5.05 -27.93 11.05
CA ASP A 149 3.74 -28.57 10.89
C ASP A 149 2.64 -27.56 10.56
N ALA A 150 2.65 -26.38 11.19
CA ALA A 150 1.71 -25.30 10.89
C ALA A 150 1.92 -24.77 9.47
N TYR A 151 3.17 -24.57 9.06
CA TYR A 151 3.50 -24.17 7.69
C TYR A 151 3.06 -25.22 6.67
N ALA A 152 3.33 -26.51 6.92
CA ALA A 152 2.91 -27.60 6.05
C ALA A 152 1.38 -27.66 5.90
N THR A 153 0.64 -27.40 6.98
CA THR A 153 -0.83 -27.32 6.96
C THR A 153 -1.32 -26.15 6.11
N LEU A 154 -0.70 -24.98 6.23
CA LEU A 154 -1.01 -23.81 5.41
C LEU A 154 -0.72 -24.07 3.92
N GLN A 155 0.43 -24.69 3.62
CA GLN A 155 0.80 -25.06 2.26
C GLN A 155 -0.20 -26.05 1.65
N ALA A 156 -0.58 -27.09 2.40
CA ALA A 156 -1.59 -28.05 1.93
C ALA A 156 -2.96 -27.38 1.67
N ALA A 157 -3.37 -26.45 2.54
CA ALA A 157 -4.60 -25.68 2.34
C ALA A 157 -4.53 -24.78 1.10
N PHE A 158 -3.38 -24.17 0.85
CA PHE A 158 -3.12 -23.35 -0.33
C PHE A 158 -3.15 -24.17 -1.62
N ASP A 159 -2.46 -25.32 -1.65
CA ASP A 159 -2.43 -26.23 -2.79
C ASP A 159 -3.85 -26.75 -3.09
N ALA A 160 -4.61 -27.12 -2.05
CA ALA A 160 -6.01 -27.53 -2.19
C ALA A 160 -6.91 -26.41 -2.72
N ALA A 161 -6.65 -25.14 -2.38
CA ALA A 161 -7.37 -24.00 -2.93
C ALA A 161 -7.03 -23.74 -4.40
N ILE A 162 -5.77 -23.93 -4.80
CA ILE A 162 -5.34 -23.88 -6.21
C ILE A 162 -6.06 -24.97 -7.02
N GLN A 163 -6.07 -26.21 -6.53
CA GLN A 163 -6.72 -27.33 -7.22
C GLN A 163 -8.22 -27.12 -7.44
N ARG A 164 -8.89 -26.49 -6.46
CA ARG A 164 -10.31 -26.15 -6.56
C ARG A 164 -10.61 -24.99 -7.52
N LYS A 165 -9.59 -24.30 -8.07
CA LYS A 165 -9.72 -23.04 -8.82
C LYS A 165 -10.50 -21.95 -8.07
N ASP A 166 -10.53 -22.04 -6.74
CA ASP A 166 -11.25 -21.10 -5.86
C ASP A 166 -10.37 -19.92 -5.44
N VAL A 167 -9.24 -19.75 -6.13
CA VAL A 167 -8.29 -18.67 -5.87
C VAL A 167 -8.84 -17.39 -6.49
N ARG A 168 -9.68 -16.69 -5.73
CA ARG A 168 -10.09 -15.32 -6.05
C ARG A 168 -8.88 -14.42 -5.86
N GLY A 169 -8.22 -14.02 -6.94
CA GLY A 169 -7.12 -13.04 -6.94
C GLY A 169 -5.71 -13.61 -6.81
N ALA A 170 -4.75 -12.83 -7.29
CA ALA A 170 -3.38 -13.26 -7.50
C ALA A 170 -2.46 -12.99 -6.29
N LEU A 171 -2.87 -12.12 -5.37
CA LEU A 171 -2.11 -11.75 -4.17
C LEU A 171 -2.68 -12.46 -2.95
N ARG A 172 -1.90 -13.37 -2.34
CA ARG A 172 -2.24 -14.05 -1.08
C ARG A 172 -1.16 -13.81 -0.03
N ILE A 173 -1.52 -13.08 1.01
CA ILE A 173 -0.69 -12.87 2.19
C ILE A 173 -1.34 -13.58 3.35
N VAL A 174 -0.62 -14.51 3.96
CA VAL A 174 -1.05 -15.35 5.08
C VAL A 174 -0.33 -14.88 6.33
N THR A 175 -1.07 -14.76 7.43
CA THR A 175 -0.50 -14.53 8.76
C THR A 175 -0.89 -15.69 9.67
N ALA A 176 -0.26 -15.83 10.84
CA ALA A 176 -0.63 -16.86 11.81
C ALA A 176 -2.12 -16.79 12.23
N GLU A 177 -2.69 -15.58 12.21
CA GLU A 177 -4.07 -15.33 12.60
C GLU A 177 -5.05 -15.38 11.39
N ASP A 178 -4.55 -15.18 10.16
CA ASP A 178 -5.30 -15.30 8.89
C ASP A 178 -4.74 -16.41 7.98
N PRO A 179 -5.05 -17.69 8.27
CA PRO A 179 -4.58 -18.82 7.46
C PRO A 179 -5.17 -18.83 6.04
N ASN A 180 -6.32 -18.18 5.83
CA ASN A 180 -7.04 -18.21 4.55
C ASN A 180 -6.74 -17.01 3.64
N ALA A 181 -5.98 -16.01 4.12
CA ALA A 181 -5.69 -14.76 3.41
C ALA A 181 -6.95 -14.01 2.95
N GLU A 182 -8.02 -14.04 3.75
CA GLU A 182 -9.30 -13.43 3.39
C GLU A 182 -9.47 -12.01 3.93
N TRP A 183 -8.67 -11.60 4.92
CA TRP A 183 -8.97 -10.40 5.72
C TRP A 183 -8.90 -9.10 4.92
N TRP A 184 -7.89 -9.00 4.06
CA TRP A 184 -7.58 -7.76 3.33
C TRP A 184 -8.15 -7.75 1.91
N GLY A 185 -8.77 -8.84 1.50
CA GLY A 185 -9.34 -9.00 0.17
C GLY A 185 -8.31 -9.36 -0.88
N THR A 186 -8.75 -9.35 -2.13
CA THR A 186 -8.03 -9.99 -3.24
C THR A 186 -7.68 -8.96 -4.30
N VAL A 187 -6.43 -8.93 -4.76
CA VAL A 187 -6.01 -8.04 -5.84
C VAL A 187 -6.21 -8.72 -7.19
N SER A 188 -6.68 -7.95 -8.18
CA SER A 188 -6.96 -8.48 -9.51
C SER A 188 -5.67 -8.93 -10.23
N PRO A 189 -5.72 -9.98 -11.07
CA PRO A 189 -4.54 -10.44 -11.83
C PRO A 189 -3.98 -9.42 -12.83
N VAL A 190 -4.79 -8.44 -13.24
CA VAL A 190 -4.32 -7.33 -14.09
C VAL A 190 -3.42 -6.41 -13.27
N LEU A 191 -3.83 -6.10 -12.04
CA LEU A 191 -3.07 -5.25 -11.14
C LEU A 191 -1.78 -5.90 -10.66
N THR A 192 -1.78 -7.21 -10.38
CA THR A 192 -0.55 -7.89 -9.95
C THR A 192 0.50 -7.94 -11.06
N ARG A 193 0.11 -8.16 -12.32
CA ARG A 193 1.03 -8.09 -13.47
C ARG A 193 1.61 -6.69 -13.64
N ARG A 194 0.78 -5.66 -13.50
CA ARG A 194 1.22 -4.26 -13.59
C ARG A 194 2.13 -3.87 -12.43
N LEU A 195 1.80 -4.32 -11.22
CA LEU A 195 2.62 -4.12 -10.03
C LEU A 195 4.02 -4.73 -10.24
N GLN A 196 4.08 -5.95 -10.79
CA GLN A 196 5.33 -6.64 -11.07
C GLN A 196 6.13 -5.96 -12.19
N SER A 197 5.50 -5.49 -13.27
CA SER A 197 6.21 -4.78 -14.34
C SER A 197 6.80 -3.45 -13.84
N LEU A 198 6.03 -2.68 -13.07
CA LEU A 198 6.48 -1.42 -12.49
C LEU A 198 7.57 -1.62 -11.44
N ALA A 199 7.50 -2.69 -10.63
CA ALA A 199 8.55 -3.04 -9.68
C ALA A 199 9.86 -3.34 -10.39
N ARG A 200 9.83 -4.16 -11.46
CA ARG A 200 11.03 -4.46 -12.28
C ARG A 200 11.61 -3.20 -12.95
N ALA A 201 10.76 -2.37 -13.53
CA ALA A 201 11.19 -1.11 -14.14
C ALA A 201 11.83 -0.17 -13.11
N SER A 202 11.22 -0.05 -11.93
CA SER A 202 11.75 0.77 -10.83
C SER A 202 13.11 0.27 -10.35
N LEU A 203 13.28 -1.06 -10.21
CA LEU A 203 14.57 -1.65 -9.84
C LEU A 203 15.64 -1.40 -10.90
N GLN A 204 15.30 -1.55 -12.19
CA GLN A 204 16.23 -1.26 -13.27
C GLN A 204 16.69 0.20 -13.23
N THR A 205 15.77 1.15 -13.06
CA THR A 205 16.13 2.58 -12.92
C THR A 205 17.05 2.82 -11.73
N ILE A 206 16.80 2.18 -10.59
CA ILE A 206 17.66 2.30 -9.40
C ILE A 206 19.06 1.72 -9.68
N THR A 207 19.14 0.56 -10.32
CA THR A 207 20.42 -0.06 -10.71
C THR A 207 21.19 0.83 -11.69
N ASP A 208 20.50 1.41 -12.67
CA ASP A 208 21.09 2.33 -13.64
C ASP A 208 21.64 3.59 -12.95
N CYS A 209 20.89 4.20 -12.03
CA CYS A 209 21.36 5.34 -11.21
C CYS A 209 22.65 4.99 -10.45
N ILE A 210 22.68 3.82 -9.80
CA ILE A 210 23.85 3.37 -9.04
C ILE A 210 25.06 3.15 -9.95
N SER A 211 24.85 2.58 -11.15
CA SER A 211 25.92 2.32 -12.11
C SER A 211 26.50 3.60 -12.73
N LEU A 212 25.65 4.60 -12.99
CA LEU A 212 26.02 5.88 -13.60
C LEU A 212 26.51 6.91 -12.56
N GLY A 213 26.22 6.69 -11.27
CA GLY A 213 26.52 7.64 -10.20
C GLY A 213 25.74 8.95 -10.29
N SER A 214 24.59 8.95 -10.98
CA SER A 214 23.73 10.11 -11.16
C SER A 214 22.32 9.83 -10.66
N ASP A 215 21.79 10.72 -9.82
CA ASP A 215 20.45 10.61 -9.23
C ASP A 215 19.35 11.24 -10.10
N SER A 216 19.69 11.76 -11.28
CA SER A 216 18.77 12.52 -12.14
C SER A 216 17.53 11.73 -12.58
N THR A 217 17.64 10.42 -12.73
CA THR A 217 16.56 9.53 -13.17
C THR A 217 15.76 8.94 -11.99
N LEU A 218 16.21 9.10 -10.75
CA LEU A 218 15.53 8.55 -9.56
C LEU A 218 14.07 9.02 -9.41
N PRO A 219 13.68 10.28 -9.73
CA PRO A 219 12.28 10.71 -9.70
C PRO A 219 11.35 9.89 -10.60
N GLN A 220 11.87 9.22 -11.63
CA GLN A 220 11.08 8.38 -12.54
C GLN A 220 10.50 7.16 -11.82
N VAL A 221 11.15 6.67 -10.75
CA VAL A 221 10.65 5.56 -9.91
C VAL A 221 9.28 5.89 -9.30
N PHE A 222 9.00 7.17 -9.04
CA PHE A 222 7.73 7.66 -8.49
C PHE A 222 6.84 8.32 -9.55
N THR A 223 7.06 8.04 -10.83
CA THR A 223 6.27 8.58 -11.94
C THR A 223 5.58 7.44 -12.69
N ALA A 224 4.24 7.47 -12.71
CA ALA A 224 3.46 6.46 -13.40
C ALA A 224 3.49 6.66 -14.92
N PRO A 225 3.75 5.62 -15.71
CA PRO A 225 3.45 5.65 -17.13
C PRO A 225 1.93 5.67 -17.32
N LEU A 226 1.44 6.64 -18.11
CA LEU A 226 0.03 6.78 -18.47
C LEU A 226 -0.31 6.15 -19.83
N THR A 227 0.64 5.45 -20.45
CA THR A 227 0.54 4.87 -21.80
C THR A 227 -0.39 3.68 -21.86
N ASP A 228 -0.52 2.94 -20.77
CA ASP A 228 -1.20 1.64 -20.73
C ASP A 228 -2.69 1.77 -20.38
N TYR A 229 -3.21 3.00 -20.23
CA TYR A 229 -4.60 3.28 -19.93
C TYR A 229 -5.36 3.71 -21.18
N ASP A 230 -6.64 3.31 -21.27
CA ASP A 230 -7.49 3.63 -22.42
C ASP A 230 -7.79 5.14 -22.52
N PHE A 231 -7.97 5.81 -21.38
CA PHE A 231 -8.18 7.26 -21.32
C PHE A 231 -7.69 7.82 -19.98
N VAL A 232 -7.46 9.13 -19.92
CA VAL A 232 -7.04 9.82 -18.71
C VAL A 232 -7.88 11.09 -18.52
N ILE A 233 -8.53 11.20 -17.37
CA ILE A 233 -9.27 12.38 -16.93
C ILE A 233 -8.33 13.28 -16.15
N LYS A 234 -8.10 14.50 -16.65
CA LYS A 234 -7.29 15.52 -15.97
C LYS A 234 -8.15 16.33 -15.02
N LEU A 235 -7.71 16.44 -13.77
CA LEU A 235 -8.36 17.21 -12.73
C LEU A 235 -7.76 18.62 -12.64
N ASP A 236 -8.63 19.58 -12.35
CA ASP A 236 -8.21 20.95 -12.10
C ASP A 236 -7.43 21.02 -10.77
N LYS A 237 -6.32 21.77 -10.78
CA LYS A 237 -5.44 21.92 -9.62
C LYS A 237 -6.18 22.53 -8.44
N ASP A 238 -7.04 23.49 -8.69
CA ASP A 238 -7.69 24.25 -7.64
C ASP A 238 -8.71 23.41 -6.85
N VAL A 239 -9.22 22.33 -7.47
CA VAL A 239 -10.19 21.40 -6.86
C VAL A 239 -9.51 20.28 -6.06
N VAL A 240 -8.21 20.03 -6.28
CA VAL A 240 -7.48 18.95 -5.59
C VAL A 240 -7.08 19.39 -4.19
N CYS A 241 -7.90 19.05 -3.19
CA CYS A 241 -7.68 19.46 -1.80
C CYS A 241 -6.39 18.90 -1.19
N ARG A 242 -5.94 17.71 -1.60
CA ARG A 242 -4.75 17.03 -1.04
C ARG A 242 -3.44 17.36 -1.73
N GLN A 243 -3.38 18.45 -2.51
CA GLN A 243 -2.16 18.78 -3.25
C GLN A 243 -0.93 18.94 -2.34
N TYR A 244 -1.12 19.36 -1.09
CA TYR A 244 -0.05 19.49 -0.10
C TYR A 244 0.57 18.16 0.36
N GLU A 245 -0.10 17.03 0.11
CA GLU A 245 0.43 15.69 0.41
C GLU A 245 1.43 15.20 -0.66
N GLN A 246 1.51 15.91 -1.80
CA GLN A 246 2.56 15.69 -2.80
C GLN A 246 3.87 16.32 -2.30
N PRO A 247 5.03 15.65 -2.48
CA PRO A 247 6.31 16.27 -2.22
C PRO A 247 6.44 17.53 -3.09
N PRO A 248 7.03 18.61 -2.54
CA PRO A 248 7.19 19.86 -3.29
C PRO A 248 8.02 19.60 -4.55
N ALA A 249 7.75 20.35 -5.62
CA ALA A 249 8.49 20.21 -6.88
C ALA A 249 10.01 20.41 -6.70
N SER A 250 10.43 21.16 -5.68
CA SER A 250 11.84 21.32 -5.27
C SER A 250 12.49 20.07 -4.69
N ALA A 251 11.72 19.04 -4.31
CA ALA A 251 12.27 17.76 -3.83
C ALA A 251 12.84 16.89 -4.96
N PHE A 252 12.60 17.25 -6.23
CA PHE A 252 13.01 16.48 -7.41
C PHE A 252 14.01 17.20 -8.32
N THR A 253 14.50 18.38 -7.93
CA THR A 253 15.56 19.07 -8.68
C THR A 253 16.89 18.37 -8.42
N SER A 254 17.53 17.88 -9.48
CA SER A 254 18.81 17.13 -9.46
C SER A 254 20.02 17.94 -9.02
N ASP A 255 19.86 19.24 -8.82
CA ASP A 255 20.93 20.09 -8.34
C ASP A 255 21.08 19.83 -6.84
N GLY A 256 22.07 19.00 -6.49
CA GLY A 256 22.54 18.76 -5.12
C GLY A 256 23.03 20.00 -4.37
N VAL A 257 22.71 21.20 -4.86
CA VAL A 257 22.66 22.40 -4.06
C VAL A 257 21.43 22.27 -3.19
N GLN A 258 21.65 21.97 -1.91
CA GLN A 258 20.68 22.28 -0.87
C GLN A 258 20.47 23.80 -0.83
N SER A 259 19.78 24.34 -1.83
CA SER A 259 18.97 25.52 -1.64
C SER A 259 17.74 25.05 -0.87
N ALA A 260 17.98 24.72 0.40
CA ALA A 260 17.02 24.92 1.45
C ALA A 260 16.77 26.43 1.61
N GLU A 261 16.47 27.14 0.51
CA GLU A 261 15.46 28.17 0.56
C GLU A 261 14.16 27.41 0.83
N SER A 262 14.02 27.09 2.12
CA SER A 262 12.78 26.68 2.72
C SER A 262 11.75 27.70 2.26
N ALA A 263 10.97 27.36 1.23
CA ALA A 263 9.69 28.00 1.04
C ALA A 263 9.07 28.07 2.45
N PRO A 264 8.76 29.28 2.96
CA PRO A 264 8.49 29.48 4.36
C PRO A 264 7.45 28.43 4.76
N ARG A 265 7.72 27.67 5.84
CA ARG A 265 6.76 26.71 6.40
C ARG A 265 5.45 27.45 6.55
N LYS A 266 4.55 27.30 5.58
CA LYS A 266 3.27 27.97 5.62
C LYS A 266 2.53 27.22 6.71
N GLU A 267 2.47 27.79 7.90
CA GLU A 267 1.73 27.23 9.01
C GLU A 267 0.23 27.41 8.70
N VAL A 268 -0.29 26.51 7.85
CA VAL A 268 -1.66 26.59 7.29
C VAL A 268 -2.72 26.28 8.36
N PHE A 269 -2.35 25.65 9.47
CA PHE A 269 -3.30 25.05 10.40
C PHE A 269 -3.69 25.89 11.63
N LYS A 270 -3.03 27.04 11.88
CA LYS A 270 -3.37 27.90 13.03
C LYS A 270 -4.79 28.50 12.95
N ASN A 271 -5.34 28.62 11.74
CA ASN A 271 -6.65 29.22 11.47
C ASN A 271 -7.74 28.18 11.14
N LEU A 272 -7.43 26.88 11.20
CA LEU A 272 -8.39 25.79 10.96
C LEU A 272 -9.07 25.38 12.27
N LEU A 273 -9.74 26.33 12.92
CA LEU A 273 -10.67 26.03 14.00
C LEU A 273 -12.05 25.77 13.39
N PRO A 274 -12.72 24.64 13.72
CA PRO A 274 -14.13 24.47 13.40
C PRO A 274 -14.91 25.67 13.96
N SER A 275 -15.82 26.23 13.16
CA SER A 275 -16.61 27.44 13.47
C SER A 275 -17.38 27.41 14.80
N MET A 276 -17.45 26.24 15.46
CA MET A 276 -18.17 26.03 16.72
C MET A 276 -17.53 26.66 17.96
N GLN A 277 -16.34 27.27 17.89
CA GLN A 277 -15.66 27.83 19.07
C GLN A 277 -15.55 29.37 19.10
N HIS A 278 -16.15 30.12 18.17
CA HIS A 278 -16.05 31.59 18.17
C HIS A 278 -17.32 32.28 18.70
N THR A 279 -17.37 32.50 20.03
CA THR A 279 -18.13 33.57 20.70
C THR A 279 -17.35 34.90 20.76
N SER A 280 -16.35 35.12 19.89
CA SER A 280 -15.57 36.35 19.93
C SER A 280 -15.19 36.81 18.53
N GLN A 281 -15.65 38.02 18.21
CA GLN A 281 -15.44 38.79 17.01
C GLN A 281 -13.93 38.96 16.73
N VAL A 282 -13.36 38.09 15.91
CA VAL A 282 -12.11 38.37 15.21
C VAL A 282 -12.34 37.96 13.76
N ASN A 283 -12.12 38.89 12.83
CA ASN A 283 -12.18 38.67 11.38
C ASN A 283 -11.06 37.72 10.95
N VAL A 284 -11.16 36.44 11.32
CA VAL A 284 -10.31 35.38 10.78
C VAL A 284 -10.84 35.08 9.39
N LYS A 285 -10.01 35.29 8.36
CA LYS A 285 -10.33 34.87 6.98
C LYS A 285 -10.63 33.37 7.00
N GLN A 286 -11.91 33.02 6.97
CA GLN A 286 -12.33 31.63 6.82
C GLN A 286 -11.81 31.14 5.47
N HIS A 287 -11.12 30.00 5.46
CA HIS A 287 -10.72 29.38 4.21
C HIS A 287 -11.98 28.83 3.53
N ALA A 288 -12.54 29.60 2.61
CA ALA A 288 -13.64 29.12 1.77
C ALA A 288 -13.13 27.92 0.96
N ASN A 289 -13.93 26.86 0.88
CA ASN A 289 -13.68 25.81 -0.10
C ASN A 289 -13.93 26.36 -1.52
N VAL A 290 -13.50 25.62 -2.54
CA VAL A 290 -13.66 26.00 -3.96
C VAL A 290 -15.13 26.24 -4.33
N PHE A 291 -16.06 25.67 -3.56
CA PHE A 291 -17.50 25.76 -3.77
C PHE A 291 -18.17 26.89 -2.96
N GLY A 292 -17.41 27.69 -2.21
CA GLY A 292 -17.93 28.79 -1.39
C GLY A 292 -18.85 28.37 -0.23
N GLN A 293 -18.87 27.08 0.14
CA GLN A 293 -19.68 26.54 1.23
C GLN A 293 -18.90 26.55 2.55
N SER A 294 -19.51 27.06 3.62
CA SER A 294 -18.97 26.95 4.98
C SER A 294 -19.22 25.55 5.55
N ASP A 295 -18.35 25.11 6.47
CA ASP A 295 -18.54 23.92 7.33
C ASP A 295 -18.38 22.52 6.67
N LEU A 296 -17.83 22.42 5.47
CA LEU A 296 -17.45 21.13 4.87
C LEU A 296 -16.11 20.60 5.44
N VAL A 297 -16.15 19.99 6.63
CA VAL A 297 -14.97 19.37 7.26
C VAL A 297 -14.62 18.06 6.54
N GLY A 298 -13.38 17.95 6.07
CA GLY A 298 -12.87 16.72 5.44
C GLY A 298 -13.46 16.43 4.06
N PHE A 299 -14.09 17.42 3.41
CA PHE A 299 -14.65 17.26 2.08
C PHE A 299 -13.55 17.17 1.03
N ASP A 300 -13.49 16.00 0.39
CA ASP A 300 -12.58 15.71 -0.71
C ASP A 300 -13.42 15.45 -1.98
N PRO A 301 -13.59 16.45 -2.86
CA PRO A 301 -14.43 16.32 -4.04
C PRO A 301 -13.91 15.26 -5.00
N VAL A 302 -12.59 15.07 -5.08
CA VAL A 302 -11.97 14.09 -5.97
C VAL A 302 -12.25 12.68 -5.49
N ALA A 303 -12.09 12.42 -4.19
CA ALA A 303 -12.38 11.10 -3.63
C ALA A 303 -13.87 10.73 -3.78
N LEU A 304 -14.78 11.69 -3.59
CA LEU A 304 -16.22 11.48 -3.80
C LEU A 304 -16.55 11.24 -5.27
N PHE A 305 -15.95 12.02 -6.18
CA PHE A 305 -16.14 11.84 -7.62
C PHE A 305 -15.66 10.46 -8.10
N VAL A 306 -14.48 10.02 -7.67
CA VAL A 306 -13.96 8.67 -7.98
C VAL A 306 -14.86 7.59 -7.38
N ARG A 307 -15.36 7.77 -6.16
CA ARG A 307 -16.29 6.82 -5.54
C ARG A 307 -17.58 6.67 -6.36
N ASP A 308 -18.12 7.76 -6.86
CA ASP A 308 -19.34 7.76 -7.65
C ASP A 308 -19.10 7.14 -9.04
N LEU A 309 -17.96 7.44 -9.68
CA LEU A 309 -17.53 6.78 -10.92
C LEU A 309 -17.40 5.26 -10.75
N VAL A 310 -16.71 4.81 -9.70
CA VAL A 310 -16.57 3.39 -9.37
C VAL A 310 -17.91 2.77 -9.01
N GLY A 311 -18.82 3.51 -8.37
CA GLY A 311 -20.16 3.03 -8.03
C GLY A 311 -21.04 2.79 -9.25
N VAL A 312 -21.00 3.69 -10.24
CA VAL A 312 -21.84 3.64 -11.44
C VAL A 312 -21.29 2.66 -12.49
N TYR A 313 -19.98 2.66 -12.70
CA TYR A 313 -19.35 1.93 -13.81
C TYR A 313 -18.53 0.72 -13.38
N ARG A 314 -18.71 0.23 -12.14
CA ARG A 314 -17.93 -0.88 -11.54
C ARG A 314 -17.78 -2.09 -12.46
N ASP A 315 -18.83 -2.40 -13.20
CA ASP A 315 -18.93 -3.62 -14.00
C ASP A 315 -18.31 -3.45 -15.41
N SER A 316 -17.97 -2.23 -15.81
CA SER A 316 -17.50 -1.91 -17.17
C SER A 316 -16.11 -1.27 -17.21
N ILE A 317 -15.78 -0.40 -16.25
CA ILE A 317 -14.56 0.40 -16.25
C ILE A 317 -13.89 0.34 -14.88
N LEU A 318 -12.56 0.20 -14.88
CA LEU A 318 -11.73 0.35 -13.68
C LEU A 318 -11.14 1.75 -13.66
N PHE A 319 -11.30 2.47 -12.55
CA PHE A 319 -10.70 3.79 -12.35
C PHE A 319 -9.58 3.71 -11.33
N PHE A 320 -8.47 4.35 -11.65
CA PHE A 320 -7.26 4.43 -10.85
C PHE A 320 -6.94 5.89 -10.55
N ASN A 321 -6.64 6.21 -9.30
CA ASN A 321 -6.26 7.56 -8.90
C ASN A 321 -5.15 7.54 -7.84
N ASP A 322 -4.37 8.61 -7.79
CA ASP A 322 -3.42 8.85 -6.69
C ASP A 322 -4.16 9.53 -5.52
N VAL A 323 -4.38 8.76 -4.46
CA VAL A 323 -5.13 9.16 -3.25
C VAL A 323 -4.48 10.37 -2.55
N HIS A 324 -3.19 10.59 -2.74
CA HIS A 324 -2.43 11.63 -2.06
C HIS A 324 -2.27 12.92 -2.89
N GLY A 325 -3.31 13.30 -3.65
CA GLY A 325 -3.34 14.56 -4.39
C GLY A 325 -2.86 14.47 -5.84
N GLY A 326 -3.10 13.34 -6.50
CA GLY A 326 -2.94 13.22 -7.95
C GLY A 326 -3.85 14.15 -8.73
N ARG A 327 -3.40 14.53 -9.93
CA ARG A 327 -4.17 15.38 -10.86
C ARG A 327 -4.80 14.59 -12.02
N CYS A 328 -4.69 13.27 -11.98
CA CYS A 328 -5.16 12.40 -13.04
C CYS A 328 -5.96 11.25 -12.44
N ILE A 329 -7.07 10.92 -13.09
CA ILE A 329 -7.78 9.65 -12.93
C ILE A 329 -7.59 8.92 -14.25
N ALA A 330 -7.13 7.68 -14.20
CA ALA A 330 -6.85 6.85 -15.38
C ALA A 330 -7.66 5.56 -15.34
#